data_AF-A0A1B8TG52-F1
#
_entry.id   AF-A0A1B8TG52-F1
#
_cell.length_a   1.000
_cell.length_b   1.000
_cell.length_c   1.000
_cell.angle_alpha   90.00
_cell.angle_beta   90.00
_cell.angle_gamma   90.00
#
_symmetry.space_group_name_H-M   'P 1'
#
loop_
_entity.id
_entity.type
_entity.pdbx_description
1 polymer ?
#
loop_
_entity_poly.entity_id
_entity_poly.type
_entity_poly.pdbx_seq_one_letter_code
_entity_poly.pdbx_strand_id
1 'polypeptide(L)'
;MVREEEEVAMPEQYDRALLLDEVWAEPMSVVAPRYGLSDVGLKKLCARLQIPTPMRGYWAKVKAGRRIPPKPKLKEFKGDQRHLIKPLAPPVTRTAEPELVDERLQAVMAREQDPKHQITVPVRLTRWHPLVLATRDAFRKSHKDNRGLPLPSGKGFYPVSTDTFE
;
A
#
# COMPACT_ATOMS: atom_id res chain seq x y z
N MET A 1 7.73 -11.52 -48.89
CA MET A 1 6.59 -11.41 -47.97
C MET A 1 7.02 -10.46 -46.87
N VAL A 2 6.20 -9.42 -46.67
CA VAL A 2 6.56 -8.11 -46.12
C VAL A 2 6.95 -8.19 -44.64
N ARG A 3 7.94 -7.38 -44.27
CA ARG A 3 8.38 -7.11 -42.90
C ARG A 3 7.19 -6.60 -42.10
N GLU A 4 6.74 -7.36 -41.10
CA GLU A 4 5.93 -6.79 -40.02
C GLU A 4 6.89 -5.99 -39.14
N GLU A 5 6.92 -4.69 -39.39
CA GLU A 5 7.52 -3.72 -38.49
C GLU A 5 6.66 -3.70 -37.22
N GLU A 6 7.12 -4.40 -36.20
CA GLU A 6 6.60 -4.31 -34.84
C GLU A 6 6.80 -2.85 -34.38
N GLU A 7 5.72 -2.06 -34.40
CA GLU A 7 5.70 -0.71 -33.84
C GLU A 7 5.84 -0.83 -32.31
N VAL A 8 7.07 -0.93 -31.84
CA VAL A 8 7.37 -0.96 -30.40
C VAL A 8 6.96 0.40 -29.83
N ALA A 9 5.83 0.44 -29.13
CA ALA A 9 5.40 1.62 -28.39
C ALA A 9 6.53 2.05 -27.44
N MET A 10 7.14 3.21 -27.71
CA MET A 10 8.23 3.74 -26.90
C MET A 10 7.70 4.03 -25.49
N PRO A 11 8.30 3.46 -24.43
CA PRO A 11 7.81 3.65 -23.07
C PRO A 11 7.88 5.14 -22.69
N GLU A 12 6.79 5.67 -22.15
CA GLU A 12 6.73 7.04 -21.63
C GLU A 12 7.80 7.20 -20.54
N GLN A 13 8.61 8.26 -20.61
CA GLN A 13 9.67 8.51 -19.63
C GLN A 13 9.30 9.68 -18.71
N TYR A 14 9.74 9.62 -17.46
CA TYR A 14 9.62 10.73 -16.52
C TYR A 14 10.55 11.89 -16.92
N ASP A 15 9.96 13.07 -17.14
CA ASP A 15 10.74 14.29 -17.23
C ASP A 15 11.20 14.73 -15.83
N ARG A 16 12.51 14.65 -15.60
CA ARG A 16 13.16 15.01 -14.33
C ARG A 16 13.09 16.52 -14.04
N ALA A 17 13.11 17.36 -15.07
CA ALA A 17 13.05 18.81 -14.91
C ALA A 17 11.65 19.22 -14.46
N LEU A 18 10.64 18.72 -15.17
CA LEU A 18 9.23 18.92 -14.82
C LEU A 18 8.92 18.43 -13.39
N LEU A 19 9.34 17.21 -13.04
CA LEU A 19 9.09 16.66 -11.70
C LEU A 19 9.75 17.51 -10.60
N LEU A 20 10.93 18.07 -10.87
CA LEU A 20 11.59 19.00 -9.95
C LEU A 20 10.84 20.34 -9.85
N ASP A 21 10.28 20.88 -10.94
CA ASP A 21 9.44 22.08 -10.90
C ASP A 21 8.20 21.85 -10.04
N GLU A 22 7.48 20.75 -10.26
CA GLU A 22 6.25 20.44 -9.53
C GLU A 22 6.49 20.23 -8.02
N VAL A 23 7.51 19.43 -7.66
CA VAL A 23 7.82 19.12 -6.24
C VAL A 23 8.29 20.36 -5.45
N TRP A 24 8.81 21.37 -6.14
CA TRP A 24 9.24 22.63 -5.53
C TRP A 24 8.21 23.76 -5.64
N ALA A 25 7.17 23.60 -6.47
CA ALA A 25 6.04 24.51 -6.56
C ALA A 25 4.91 24.15 -5.58
N GLU A 26 4.69 22.86 -5.33
CA GLU A 26 3.59 22.36 -4.50
C GLU A 26 4.04 21.25 -3.52
N PRO A 27 3.31 21.05 -2.39
CA PRO A 27 3.59 19.95 -1.48
C PRO A 27 3.37 18.59 -2.15
N MET A 28 4.22 17.61 -1.80
CA MET A 28 4.18 16.26 -2.37
C MET A 28 2.82 15.56 -2.24
N SER A 29 2.02 15.89 -1.23
CA SER A 29 0.66 15.36 -1.05
C SER A 29 -0.31 15.78 -2.15
N VAL A 30 -0.04 16.90 -2.83
CA VAL A 30 -0.85 17.41 -3.96
C VAL A 30 -0.30 16.88 -5.29
N VAL A 31 1.02 16.76 -5.42
CA VAL A 31 1.68 16.29 -6.64
C VAL A 31 1.55 14.78 -6.80
N ALA A 32 1.66 13.99 -5.73
CA ALA A 32 1.71 12.53 -5.81
C ALA A 32 0.48 11.88 -6.49
N PRO A 33 -0.77 12.32 -6.25
CA PRO A 33 -1.95 11.82 -6.96
C PRO A 33 -1.88 11.99 -8.48
N ARG A 34 -1.23 13.04 -9.02
CA ARG A 34 -1.07 13.25 -10.47
C ARG A 34 -0.27 12.14 -11.13
N TYR A 35 0.64 11.53 -10.37
CA TYR A 35 1.47 10.40 -10.79
C TYR A 35 0.88 9.04 -10.38
N GLY A 36 -0.32 9.00 -9.80
CA GLY A 36 -0.92 7.76 -9.28
C GLY A 36 -0.16 7.16 -8.10
N LEU A 37 0.61 7.97 -7.37
CA LEU A 37 1.46 7.54 -6.27
C LEU A 37 0.98 8.12 -4.93
N SER A 38 1.40 7.49 -3.83
CA SER A 38 1.33 8.10 -2.50
C SER A 38 2.49 9.05 -2.26
N ASP A 39 2.39 9.92 -1.26
CA ASP A 39 3.43 10.88 -0.85
C ASP A 39 4.80 10.20 -0.66
N VAL A 40 4.79 9.01 -0.03
CA VAL A 40 5.98 8.19 0.19
C VAL A 40 6.47 7.56 -1.11
N GLY A 41 5.55 7.15 -1.99
CA GLY A 41 5.85 6.64 -3.33
C GLY A 41 6.55 7.69 -4.20
N LEU A 42 6.01 8.92 -4.25
CA LEU A 42 6.62 10.03 -4.98
C LEU A 42 8.01 10.38 -4.43
N LYS A 43 8.19 10.35 -3.10
CA LYS A 43 9.51 10.56 -2.49
C LYS A 43 10.52 9.48 -2.91
N LYS A 44 10.11 8.21 -2.96
CA LYS A 44 10.95 7.11 -3.45
C LYS A 44 11.29 7.28 -4.93
N LEU A 45 10.32 7.71 -5.74
CA LEU A 45 10.55 8.01 -7.15
C LEU A 45 11.59 9.13 -7.31
N CYS A 46 11.43 10.25 -6.61
CA CYS A 46 12.40 11.35 -6.65
C CYS A 46 13.80 10.91 -6.22
N ALA A 47 13.91 10.11 -5.16
CA ALA A 47 15.20 9.57 -4.71
C ALA A 47 15.86 8.69 -5.78
N ARG A 48 15.07 7.81 -6.42
CA ARG A 48 15.52 6.94 -7.51
C ARG A 48 15.97 7.73 -8.74
N LEU A 49 15.27 8.81 -9.06
CA LEU A 49 15.59 9.75 -10.16
C LEU A 49 16.67 10.78 -9.79
N GLN A 50 17.23 10.70 -8.58
CA GLN A 50 18.23 11.64 -8.05
C GLN A 50 17.75 13.11 -8.08
N ILE A 51 16.45 13.32 -7.88
CA ILE A 51 15.82 14.62 -7.83
C ILE A 51 15.82 15.10 -6.37
N PRO A 52 16.42 16.26 -6.08
CA PRO A 52 16.43 16.81 -4.73
C PRO A 52 15.01 17.17 -4.29
N THR A 53 14.59 16.66 -3.14
CA THR A 53 13.27 16.93 -2.55
C THR A 53 13.38 17.93 -1.41
N PRO A 54 12.33 18.75 -1.17
CA PRO A 54 12.33 19.69 -0.05
C PRO A 54 12.43 18.95 1.29
N MET A 55 13.19 19.53 2.23
CA MET A 55 13.34 18.97 3.57
C MET A 55 11.99 18.91 4.31
N ARG A 56 11.89 18.01 5.30
CA ARG A 56 10.69 17.94 6.16
C ARG A 56 10.44 19.30 6.81
N GLY A 57 9.20 19.78 6.69
CA GLY A 57 8.79 21.08 7.23
C GLY A 57 9.14 22.28 6.33
N TYR A 58 9.73 22.08 5.14
CA TYR A 58 9.93 23.15 4.15
C TYR A 58 8.60 23.88 3.88
N TRP A 59 7.55 23.14 3.50
CA TRP A 59 6.23 23.70 3.23
C TRP A 59 5.55 24.34 4.44
N ALA A 60 5.83 23.84 5.65
CA ALA A 60 5.38 24.49 6.88
C ALA A 60 6.05 25.86 7.09
N LYS A 61 7.34 25.98 6.76
CA LYS A 61 8.06 27.26 6.77
C LYS A 61 7.56 28.22 5.68
N VAL A 62 7.22 27.71 4.49
CA VAL A 62 6.63 28.50 3.38
C VAL A 62 5.31 29.11 3.86
N LYS A 63 4.42 28.27 4.41
CA LYS A 63 3.12 28.70 4.95
C LYS A 63 3.26 29.70 6.10
N ALA A 64 4.33 29.61 6.88
CA ALA A 64 4.65 30.54 7.96
C ALA A 64 5.38 31.82 7.49
N GLY A 65 5.56 32.03 6.19
CA GLY A 65 6.19 33.24 5.64
C GLY A 65 7.69 33.40 5.97
N ARG A 66 8.38 32.30 6.35
CA ARG A 66 9.80 32.36 6.71
C ARG A 66 10.69 32.40 5.47
N ARG A 67 11.91 32.96 5.61
CA ARG A 67 12.95 32.87 4.58
C ARG A 67 13.42 31.43 4.40
N ILE A 68 13.47 30.98 3.16
CA ILE A 68 13.69 29.58 2.78
C ILE A 68 14.73 29.51 1.67
N PRO A 69 15.58 28.45 1.65
CA PRO A 69 16.55 28.27 0.59
C PRO A 69 15.88 28.12 -0.78
N PRO A 70 16.51 28.66 -1.84
CA PRO A 70 15.99 28.56 -3.19
C PRO A 70 15.98 27.12 -3.70
N LYS A 71 15.20 26.88 -4.74
CA LYS A 71 15.16 25.61 -5.46
C LYS A 71 16.58 25.21 -5.93
N PRO A 72 17.05 23.99 -5.63
CA PRO A 72 18.33 23.47 -6.09
C PRO A 72 18.31 23.18 -7.58
N LYS A 73 19.48 23.28 -8.21
CA LYS A 73 19.67 22.91 -9.61
C LYS A 73 19.63 21.38 -9.77
N LEU A 74 19.01 20.92 -10.87
CA LEU A 74 18.98 19.50 -11.20
C LEU A 74 20.40 19.03 -11.56
N LYS A 75 20.84 17.92 -10.97
CA LYS A 75 22.10 17.27 -11.31
C LYS A 75 21.89 16.28 -12.46
N GLU A 76 22.97 16.00 -13.20
CA GLU A 76 22.99 14.91 -14.18
C GLU A 76 22.54 13.59 -13.55
N PHE A 77 21.71 12.84 -14.29
CA PHE A 77 21.26 11.53 -13.84
C PHE A 77 22.36 10.51 -14.05
N LYS A 78 22.81 9.86 -12.97
CA LYS A 78 23.82 8.78 -13.03
C LYS A 78 23.28 7.41 -12.61
N GLY A 79 21.96 7.29 -12.50
CA GLY A 79 21.29 6.06 -12.13
C GLY A 79 21.00 5.14 -13.32
N ASP A 80 20.36 4.01 -13.05
CA ASP A 80 19.85 3.11 -14.08
C ASP A 80 18.77 3.80 -14.93
N GLN A 81 18.96 3.81 -16.25
CA GLN A 81 18.04 4.39 -17.23
C GLN A 81 16.65 3.74 -17.19
N ARG A 82 16.55 2.48 -16.74
CA ARG A 82 15.27 1.78 -16.55
C ARG A 82 14.34 2.51 -15.58
N HIS A 83 14.89 3.28 -14.65
CA HIS A 83 14.09 4.03 -13.69
C HIS A 83 13.41 5.26 -14.28
N LEU A 84 13.86 5.74 -15.45
CA LEU A 84 13.21 6.84 -16.15
C LEU A 84 11.93 6.37 -16.84
N ILE A 85 11.80 5.08 -17.11
CA ILE A 85 10.60 4.52 -17.72
C ILE A 85 9.46 4.60 -16.71
N LYS A 86 8.41 5.33 -17.08
CA LYS A 86 7.14 5.33 -16.36
C LYS A 86 6.53 3.95 -16.55
N PRO A 87 6.26 3.21 -15.45
CA PRO A 87 5.56 1.94 -15.58
C PRO A 87 4.23 2.26 -16.25
N LEU A 88 3.93 1.56 -17.35
CA LEU A 88 2.59 1.55 -17.90
C LEU A 88 1.72 1.00 -16.79
N ALA A 89 1.01 1.87 -16.08
CA ALA A 89 0.01 1.40 -15.16
C ALA A 89 -0.93 0.58 -16.03
N PRO A 90 -1.09 -0.74 -15.81
CA PRO A 90 -2.24 -1.40 -16.39
C PRO A 90 -3.43 -0.55 -15.96
N PRO A 91 -4.40 -0.27 -16.84
CA PRO A 91 -5.62 0.40 -16.41
C PRO A 91 -6.29 -0.53 -15.40
N VAL A 92 -5.91 -0.40 -14.13
CA VAL A 92 -6.72 -0.86 -13.02
C VAL A 92 -7.76 0.22 -12.84
N THR A 93 -8.59 0.40 -13.88
CA THR A 93 -9.99 0.60 -13.60
C THR A 93 -10.34 -0.55 -12.68
N ARG A 94 -10.60 -0.24 -11.41
CA ARG A 94 -11.50 -1.06 -10.61
C ARG A 94 -12.82 -1.02 -11.35
N THR A 95 -12.92 -1.75 -12.45
CA THR A 95 -14.17 -1.92 -13.14
C THR A 95 -15.06 -2.56 -12.09
N ALA A 96 -16.20 -1.94 -11.80
CA ALA A 96 -17.23 -2.57 -10.98
C ALA A 96 -17.81 -3.82 -11.66
N GLU A 97 -17.40 -4.08 -12.92
CA GLU A 97 -17.64 -5.33 -13.61
C GLU A 97 -17.00 -6.47 -12.83
N PRO A 98 -17.79 -7.47 -12.43
CA PRO A 98 -17.26 -8.63 -11.74
C PRO A 98 -16.27 -9.31 -12.68
N GLU A 99 -14.99 -9.25 -12.31
CA GLU A 99 -13.97 -10.17 -12.79
C GLU A 99 -14.59 -11.57 -12.74
N LEU A 100 -14.60 -12.28 -13.88
CA LEU A 100 -15.23 -13.60 -14.03
C LEU A 100 -14.85 -14.47 -12.85
N VAL A 101 -15.73 -14.51 -11.86
CA VAL A 101 -15.51 -15.21 -10.61
C VAL A 101 -15.42 -16.67 -11.03
N ASP A 102 -14.27 -17.31 -10.76
CA ASP A 102 -14.07 -18.74 -10.99
C ASP A 102 -15.37 -19.49 -10.67
N GLU A 103 -15.86 -20.33 -11.59
CA GLU A 103 -17.17 -21.02 -11.45
C GLU A 103 -17.26 -21.73 -10.08
N ARG A 104 -16.12 -22.22 -9.58
CA ARG A 104 -16.02 -22.81 -8.25
C ARG A 104 -16.33 -21.81 -7.13
N LEU A 105 -15.83 -20.58 -7.23
CA LEU A 105 -16.06 -19.52 -6.24
C LEU A 105 -17.51 -19.03 -6.31
N GLN A 106 -18.11 -18.93 -7.50
CA GLN A 106 -19.54 -18.62 -7.65
C GLN A 106 -20.43 -19.67 -6.96
N ALA A 107 -20.12 -20.96 -7.15
CA ALA A 107 -20.85 -22.05 -6.51
C ALA A 107 -20.76 -22.01 -4.97
N VAL A 108 -19.58 -21.66 -4.42
CA VAL A 108 -19.40 -21.48 -2.97
C VAL A 108 -20.21 -20.27 -2.47
N MET A 109 -20.13 -19.13 -3.16
CA MET A 109 -20.87 -17.92 -2.79
C MET A 109 -22.38 -18.15 -2.80
N ALA A 110 -22.92 -18.78 -3.86
CA ALA A 110 -24.34 -19.09 -3.97
C ALA A 110 -24.81 -20.04 -2.84
N ARG A 111 -23.98 -21.01 -2.46
CA ARG A 111 -24.27 -21.91 -1.35
C ARG A 111 -24.33 -21.17 -0.01
N GLU A 112 -23.34 -20.33 0.27
CA GLU A 112 -23.27 -19.56 1.54
C GLU A 112 -24.35 -18.47 1.63
N GLN A 113 -24.85 -17.96 0.50
CA GLN A 113 -25.95 -16.98 0.46
C GLN A 113 -27.32 -17.59 0.80
N ASP A 114 -27.53 -18.90 0.59
CA ASP A 114 -28.79 -19.55 0.95
C ASP A 114 -28.97 -19.53 2.50
N PRO A 115 -30.06 -18.94 3.03
CA PRO A 115 -30.33 -18.91 4.46
C PRO A 115 -30.33 -20.30 5.12
N LYS A 116 -30.61 -21.37 4.36
CA LYS A 116 -30.55 -22.76 4.86
C LYS A 116 -29.15 -23.20 5.27
N HIS A 117 -28.11 -22.62 4.67
CA HIS A 117 -26.72 -22.93 4.99
C HIS A 117 -26.13 -21.97 6.02
N GLN A 118 -26.89 -20.96 6.46
CA GLN A 118 -26.41 -19.98 7.41
C GLN A 118 -26.19 -20.63 8.79
N ILE A 119 -24.92 -20.67 9.23
CA ILE A 119 -24.56 -21.15 10.56
C ILE A 119 -25.04 -20.13 11.59
N THR A 120 -26.16 -20.40 12.24
CA THR A 120 -26.72 -19.55 13.30
C THR A 120 -26.11 -19.93 14.65
N VAL A 121 -25.19 -19.11 15.15
CA VAL A 121 -24.62 -19.29 16.49
C VAL A 121 -25.48 -18.54 17.52
N PRO A 122 -25.96 -19.20 18.59
CA PRO A 122 -26.75 -18.53 19.61
C PRO A 122 -25.89 -17.50 20.37
N VAL A 123 -26.48 -16.34 20.68
CA VAL A 123 -25.81 -15.23 21.37
C VAL A 123 -25.28 -15.63 22.76
N ARG A 124 -25.96 -16.56 23.42
CA ARG A 124 -25.52 -17.14 24.71
C ARG A 124 -25.24 -18.63 24.52
N LEU A 125 -23.98 -19.00 24.65
CA LEU A 125 -23.54 -20.39 24.63
C LEU A 125 -23.45 -20.93 26.06
N THR A 126 -24.29 -21.92 26.37
CA THR A 126 -24.34 -22.56 27.69
C THR A 126 -23.31 -23.68 27.83
N ARG A 127 -22.96 -24.33 26.71
CA ARG A 127 -21.99 -25.44 26.67
C ARG A 127 -20.88 -25.13 25.67
N TRP A 128 -19.76 -24.64 26.19
CA TRP A 128 -18.56 -24.39 25.40
C TRP A 128 -17.73 -25.67 25.28
N HIS A 129 -17.09 -25.88 24.12
CA HIS A 129 -16.04 -26.89 24.03
C HIS A 129 -14.85 -26.46 24.91
N PRO A 130 -14.16 -27.39 25.62
CA PRO A 130 -13.08 -27.03 26.55
C PRO A 130 -12.01 -26.11 25.96
N LEU A 131 -11.60 -26.35 24.71
CA LEU A 131 -10.65 -25.48 24.01
C LEU A 131 -11.17 -24.06 23.81
N VAL A 132 -12.44 -23.89 23.43
CA VAL A 132 -13.03 -22.56 23.20
C VAL A 132 -13.17 -21.80 24.51
N LEU A 133 -13.54 -22.50 25.60
CA LEU A 133 -13.59 -21.91 26.93
C LEU A 133 -12.20 -21.46 27.41
N ALA A 134 -11.19 -22.32 27.24
CA ALA A 134 -9.80 -22.01 27.57
C ALA A 134 -9.29 -20.81 26.76
N THR A 135 -9.53 -20.77 25.45
CA THR A 135 -9.19 -19.62 24.59
C THR A 135 -9.92 -18.35 25.05
N ARG A 136 -11.23 -18.40 25.25
CA ARG A 136 -12.01 -17.24 25.71
C ARG A 136 -11.44 -16.67 27.02
N ASP A 137 -11.17 -17.54 27.99
CA ASP A 137 -10.67 -17.12 29.30
C ASP A 137 -9.23 -16.59 29.21
N ALA A 138 -8.39 -17.16 28.34
CA ALA A 138 -7.05 -16.66 28.06
C ALA A 138 -7.05 -15.24 27.46
N PHE A 139 -8.05 -14.90 26.64
CA PHE A 139 -8.18 -13.57 26.05
C PHE A 139 -8.94 -12.56 26.93
N ARG A 140 -9.63 -13.01 27.98
CA ARG A 140 -10.46 -12.17 28.87
C ARG A 140 -9.68 -11.11 29.66
N LYS A 141 -8.40 -11.38 29.94
CA LYS A 141 -7.47 -10.47 30.65
C LYS A 141 -6.21 -10.17 29.80
N SER A 142 -6.33 -10.26 28.48
CA SER A 142 -5.20 -10.11 27.57
C SER A 142 -4.58 -8.71 27.61
N HIS A 143 -3.24 -8.65 27.68
CA HIS A 143 -2.48 -7.44 27.43
C HIS A 143 -2.22 -7.30 25.93
N LYS A 144 -2.15 -6.07 25.41
CA LYS A 144 -1.91 -5.83 23.98
C LYS A 144 -0.41 -5.75 23.67
N ASP A 145 0.04 -6.32 22.57
CA ASP A 145 1.41 -6.13 22.09
C ASP A 145 1.61 -4.71 21.52
N ASN A 146 2.83 -4.42 21.04
CA ASN A 146 3.17 -3.13 20.42
C ASN A 146 2.39 -2.86 19.11
N ARG A 147 1.74 -3.88 18.53
CA ARG A 147 0.86 -3.77 17.35
C ARG A 147 -0.60 -3.59 17.74
N GLY A 148 -0.93 -3.57 19.03
CA GLY A 148 -2.28 -3.47 19.56
C GLY A 148 -3.07 -4.78 19.54
N LEU A 149 -2.41 -5.92 19.25
CA LEU A 149 -3.02 -7.23 19.22
C LEU A 149 -3.09 -7.83 20.63
N PRO A 150 -4.22 -8.42 21.04
CA PRO A 150 -4.33 -9.05 22.35
C PRO A 150 -3.46 -10.30 22.43
N LEU A 151 -2.66 -10.41 23.47
CA LEU A 151 -1.87 -11.60 23.78
C LEU A 151 -2.63 -12.47 24.79
N PRO A 152 -2.81 -13.78 24.51
CA PRO A 152 -3.45 -14.69 25.45
C PRO A 152 -2.62 -14.81 26.73
N SER A 153 -3.28 -14.82 27.88
CA SER A 153 -2.66 -15.09 29.18
C SER A 153 -2.98 -16.51 29.62
N GLY A 154 -1.97 -17.32 29.96
CA GLY A 154 -2.18 -18.66 30.52
C GLY A 154 -1.20 -19.72 30.02
N LYS A 155 -1.11 -20.83 30.76
CA LYS A 155 -0.23 -21.96 30.43
C LYS A 155 -0.72 -22.62 29.14
N GLY A 156 0.17 -22.81 28.16
CA GLY A 156 -0.14 -23.44 26.87
C GLY A 156 -0.45 -22.48 25.71
N PHE A 157 -0.54 -21.18 25.97
CA PHE A 157 -0.65 -20.15 24.93
C PHE A 157 0.65 -19.34 24.85
N TYR A 158 1.64 -19.88 24.15
CA TYR A 158 2.93 -19.21 23.98
C TYR A 158 2.89 -18.34 22.72
N PRO A 159 3.24 -17.05 22.81
CA PRO A 159 3.41 -16.23 21.62
C PRO A 159 4.55 -16.83 20.80
N VAL A 160 4.31 -17.08 19.52
CA VAL A 160 5.37 -17.38 18.58
C VAL A 160 6.12 -16.06 18.37
N SER A 161 7.28 -15.91 19.02
CA SER A 161 8.11 -14.73 18.85
C SER A 161 8.56 -14.68 17.40
N THR A 162 8.14 -13.65 16.67
CA THR A 162 8.58 -13.43 15.29
C THR A 162 9.96 -12.75 15.20
N ASP A 163 10.66 -12.59 16.32
CA ASP A 163 11.91 -11.82 16.41
C ASP A 163 13.18 -12.65 16.16
N THR A 164 13.12 -13.70 15.35
CA THR A 164 14.34 -14.44 14.99
C THR A 164 14.28 -14.96 13.56
N PHE A 165 14.41 -14.03 12.62
CA PHE A 165 15.05 -14.26 11.33
C PHE A 165 15.94 -13.04 11.07
N GLU A 166 17.18 -13.12 11.56
CA GLU A 166 18.30 -12.33 11.02
C GLU A 166 18.79 -12.94 9.71
#